data_AF-A0A433XFM8-F1
#
_entry.id   AF-A0A433XFM8-F1
#
_cell.length_a   1.000
_cell.length_b   1.000
_cell.length_c   1.000
_cell.angle_alpha   90.00
_cell.angle_beta   90.00
_cell.angle_gamma   90.00
#
_symmetry.space_group_name_H-M   'P 1'
#
loop_
_entity.id
_entity.type
_entity.pdbx_description
1 polymer ?
#
loop_
_entity_poly.entity_id
_entity_poly.type
_entity_poly.pdbx_seq_one_letter_code
_entity_poly.pdbx_strand_id
1 'polypeptide(L)'
;MNVLILILAALVWLVALVGFVQIVRGAVGIARLAPVGTGPVEVLWPLGRLDYPAIEARLGQAAAPHVARFRKGIRYFVMAIIPFFALIIMNIVTGQAA
;
A
#
# COMPACT_ATOMS: atom_id res chain seq x y z
N MET A 1 26.07 9.43 -14.75
CA MET A 1 24.93 9.06 -13.88
C MET A 1 25.10 7.59 -13.51
N ASN A 2 25.38 7.28 -12.24
CA ASN A 2 25.87 5.95 -11.82
C ASN A 2 24.81 4.86 -12.01
N VAL A 3 25.12 3.83 -12.81
CA VAL A 3 24.27 2.63 -13.04
C VAL A 3 23.73 2.02 -11.75
N LEU A 4 24.51 2.11 -10.67
CA LEU A 4 24.15 1.64 -9.33
C LEU A 4 22.89 2.32 -8.76
N ILE A 5 22.72 3.63 -9.02
CA ILE A 5 21.54 4.40 -8.57
C ILE A 5 20.30 3.94 -9.32
N LEU A 6 20.43 3.65 -10.63
CA LEU A 6 19.32 3.14 -11.44
C LEU A 6 18.88 1.75 -10.98
N ILE A 7 19.83 0.87 -10.64
CA ILE A 7 19.53 -0.47 -10.11
C ILE A 7 18.81 -0.36 -8.76
N LEU A 8 19.30 0.48 -7.85
CA LEU A 8 18.64 0.71 -6.55
C LEU A 8 17.24 1.30 -6.72
N ALA A 9 17.06 2.27 -7.61
CA ALA A 9 15.75 2.83 -7.92
C ALA A 9 14.79 1.77 -8.49
N ALA A 10 15.27 0.91 -9.40
CA ALA A 10 14.47 -0.18 -9.95
C ALA A 10 14.05 -1.20 -8.87
N LEU A 11 14.94 -1.53 -7.93
CA LEU A 11 14.62 -2.41 -6.80
C LEU A 11 13.56 -1.79 -5.88
N VAL A 12 13.66 -0.49 -5.59
CA VAL A 12 12.66 0.24 -4.80
C VAL A 12 11.30 0.22 -5.51
N TRP A 13 11.27 0.45 -6.82
CA TRP A 13 10.04 0.35 -7.63
C TRP A 13 9.44 -1.05 -7.62
N LEU A 14 10.26 -2.10 -7.69
CA LEU A 14 9.79 -3.49 -7.58
C LEU A 14 9.17 -3.77 -6.21
N VAL A 15 9.80 -3.31 -5.12
CA VAL A 15 9.23 -3.47 -3.77
C VAL A 15 7.93 -2.69 -3.61
N ALA A 16 7.87 -1.46 -4.14
CA ALA A 16 6.65 -0.66 -4.17
C ALA A 16 5.53 -1.35 -4.95
N LEU A 17 5.85 -1.93 -6.11
CA LEU A 17 4.90 -2.69 -6.94
C LEU A 17 4.37 -3.92 -6.19
N VAL A 18 5.25 -4.68 -5.52
CA VAL A 18 4.81 -5.81 -4.69
C VAL A 18 3.90 -5.34 -3.56
N GLY A 19 4.24 -4.25 -2.89
CA GLY A 19 3.40 -3.62 -1.87
C GLY A 19 2.02 -3.25 -2.42
N PHE A 20 1.98 -2.56 -3.56
CA PHE A 20 0.75 -2.15 -4.24
C PHE A 20 -0.13 -3.34 -4.64
N VAL A 21 0.46 -4.39 -5.22
CA VAL A 21 -0.28 -5.62 -5.57
C VAL A 21 -0.90 -6.26 -4.32
N GLN A 22 -0.20 -6.26 -3.18
CA GLN A 22 -0.74 -6.81 -1.93
C GLN A 22 -1.87 -5.95 -1.37
N ILE A 23 -1.77 -4.62 -1.46
CA ILE A 23 -2.84 -3.68 -1.12
C ILE A 23 -4.09 -3.98 -1.97
N VAL A 24 -3.94 -4.03 -3.29
CA VAL A 24 -5.06 -4.29 -4.21
C VAL A 24 -5.68 -5.66 -3.96
N ARG A 25 -4.88 -6.72 -3.81
CA ARG A 25 -5.40 -8.08 -3.53
C ARG A 25 -6.09 -8.17 -2.17
N GLY A 26 -5.59 -7.44 -1.17
CA GLY A 26 -6.24 -7.32 0.13
C GLY A 26 -7.60 -6.62 0.02
N ALA A 27 -7.64 -5.45 -0.63
CA ALA A 27 -8.85 -4.68 -0.85
C ALA A 27 -9.89 -5.44 -1.67
N VAL A 28 -9.50 -6.10 -2.76
CA VAL A 28 -10.40 -6.92 -3.58
C VAL A 28 -10.94 -8.11 -2.77
N GLY A 29 -10.10 -8.75 -1.95
CA GLY A 29 -10.55 -9.82 -1.07
C GLY A 29 -11.61 -9.37 -0.07
N ILE A 30 -11.41 -8.19 0.52
CA ILE A 30 -12.37 -7.57 1.44
C ILE A 30 -13.67 -7.17 0.71
N ALA A 31 -13.57 -6.59 -0.48
CA ALA A 31 -14.74 -6.22 -1.27
C ALA A 31 -15.57 -7.42 -1.70
N ARG A 32 -14.95 -8.58 -1.94
CA ARG A 32 -15.66 -9.84 -2.26
C ARG A 32 -16.39 -10.44 -1.07
N LEU A 33 -15.97 -10.12 0.15
CA LEU A 33 -16.62 -10.56 1.39
C LEU A 33 -17.74 -9.61 1.81
N ALA A 34 -17.96 -8.51 1.08
CA ALA A 34 -19.00 -7.54 1.39
C ALA A 34 -20.39 -8.18 1.45
N PRO A 35 -21.22 -7.87 2.46
CA PRO A 35 -22.60 -8.34 2.52
C PRO A 35 -23.41 -7.89 1.31
N VAL A 36 -24.34 -8.73 0.85
CA VAL A 36 -25.25 -8.40 -0.25
C VAL A 36 -26.12 -7.21 0.19
N GLY A 37 -26.00 -6.08 -0.50
CA GLY A 37 -26.70 -4.83 -0.18
C GLY A 37 -25.82 -3.72 0.41
N THR A 38 -24.59 -4.04 0.84
CA THR A 38 -23.59 -3.04 1.23
C THR A 38 -22.71 -2.72 0.02
N GLY A 39 -22.64 -1.45 -0.38
CA GLY A 39 -21.83 -1.06 -1.53
C GLY A 39 -20.34 -1.32 -1.30
N PRO A 40 -19.54 -1.65 -2.34
CA PRO A 40 -18.10 -1.88 -2.18
C PRO A 40 -17.37 -0.66 -1.59
N VAL A 41 -17.89 0.55 -1.82
CA VAL A 41 -17.35 1.79 -1.25
C VAL A 41 -17.46 1.82 0.28
N GLU A 42 -18.59 1.40 0.86
CA GLU A 42 -18.80 1.40 2.32
C GLU A 42 -17.90 0.41 3.05
N VAL A 43 -17.57 -0.71 2.40
CA VAL A 43 -16.70 -1.75 2.96
C VAL A 43 -15.22 -1.39 2.78
N LEU A 44 -14.87 -0.68 1.71
CA LEU A 44 -13.51 -0.21 1.46
C LEU A 44 -13.18 1.12 2.18
N TRP A 45 -14.18 1.89 2.61
CA TRP A 45 -13.95 3.17 3.30
C TRP A 45 -13.12 3.03 4.59
N PRO A 46 -13.39 2.06 5.49
CA PRO A 46 -12.54 1.81 6.66
C PRO A 46 -11.11 1.41 6.30
N LEU A 47 -10.89 0.72 5.16
CA LEU A 47 -9.54 0.41 4.68
C LEU A 47 -8.75 1.67 4.37
N GLY A 48 -9.39 2.66 3.73
CA GLY A 48 -8.76 3.96 3.44
C GLY A 48 -8.40 4.74 4.71
N ARG A 49 -9.16 4.56 5.80
CA ARG A 49 -8.88 5.13 7.12
C ARG A 49 -7.94 4.28 7.99
N LEU A 50 -7.49 3.13 7.48
CA LEU A 50 -6.68 2.15 8.23
C LEU A 50 -7.39 1.64 9.51
N ASP A 51 -8.73 1.66 9.52
CA ASP A 51 -9.56 1.19 10.62
C ASP A 51 -9.87 -0.31 10.44
N TYR A 52 -8.85 -1.12 10.70
CA TYR A 52 -8.92 -2.57 10.57
C TYR A 52 -9.95 -3.24 11.51
N PRO A 53 -10.09 -2.82 12.79
CA PRO A 53 -11.10 -3.38 13.68
C PRO A 53 -12.53 -3.21 13.15
N ALA A 54 -12.86 -2.08 12.52
CA ALA A 54 -14.18 -1.87 11.93
C ALA A 54 -14.48 -2.84 10.77
N ILE A 55 -13.45 -3.26 10.02
CA ILE A 55 -13.58 -4.25 8.94
C ILE A 55 -13.82 -5.64 9.53
N GLU A 56 -13.05 -6.03 10.54
CA GLU A 56 -13.20 -7.32 11.22
C GLU A 56 -14.55 -7.42 11.93
N ALA A 57 -15.06 -6.33 12.51
CA ALA A 57 -16.39 -6.28 13.10
C ALA A 57 -17.52 -6.47 12.07
N ARG A 58 -17.35 -5.97 10.84
CA ARG A 58 -18.36 -6.05 9.77
C ARG A 58 -18.33 -7.36 8.98
N LEU A 59 -17.12 -7.87 8.69
CA LEU A 59 -16.91 -9.01 7.79
C LEU A 59 -16.51 -10.29 8.53
N GLY A 60 -16.29 -10.20 9.84
CA GLY A 60 -15.88 -11.31 10.69
C GLY A 60 -14.46 -11.83 10.39
N GLN A 61 -14.17 -13.01 10.93
CA GLN A 61 -12.84 -13.63 10.84
C GLN A 61 -12.40 -13.97 9.41
N ALA A 62 -13.33 -14.07 8.46
CA ALA A 62 -13.02 -14.31 7.05
C ALA A 62 -12.19 -13.17 6.43
N ALA A 63 -12.30 -11.94 6.95
CA ALA A 63 -11.55 -10.79 6.44
C ALA A 63 -10.11 -10.71 6.99
N ALA A 64 -9.80 -11.36 8.11
CA ALA A 64 -8.49 -11.31 8.77
C ALA A 64 -7.28 -11.56 7.84
N PRO A 65 -7.25 -12.62 6.99
CA PRO A 65 -6.12 -12.83 6.07
C PRO A 65 -5.98 -11.74 5.00
N HIS A 66 -7.10 -11.12 4.59
CA HIS A 66 -7.10 -10.05 3.59
C HIS A 66 -6.67 -8.72 4.20
N VAL A 67 -7.10 -8.43 5.43
CA VAL A 67 -6.66 -7.29 6.25
C VAL A 67 -5.16 -7.38 6.51
N ALA A 68 -4.66 -8.54 6.93
CA ALA A 68 -3.23 -8.77 7.16
C ALA A 68 -2.40 -8.53 5.88
N ARG A 69 -2.89 -9.01 4.72
CA ARG A 69 -2.25 -8.79 3.42
C ARG A 69 -2.23 -7.31 3.03
N PHE A 70 -3.34 -6.61 3.22
CA PHE A 70 -3.43 -5.17 2.96
C PHE A 70 -2.45 -4.38 3.83
N ARG A 71 -2.43 -4.64 5.14
CA ARG A 71 -1.53 -3.99 6.09
C ARG A 71 -0.06 -4.24 5.77
N LYS A 72 0.29 -5.46 5.37
CA LYS A 72 1.64 -5.82 4.90
C LYS A 72 2.01 -5.08 3.62
N GLY A 73 1.06 -4.96 2.69
CA GLY A 73 1.21 -4.18 1.46
C GLY A 73 1.50 -2.70 1.73
N ILE A 74 0.72 -2.06 2.63
CA ILE A 74 0.97 -0.68 3.06
C ILE A 74 2.36 -0.53 3.67
N ARG A 75 2.78 -1.45 4.53
CA ARG A 75 4.12 -1.40 5.15
C ARG A 75 5.23 -1.41 4.09
N TYR A 76 5.13 -2.27 3.08
CA TYR A 76 6.10 -2.31 1.98
C TYR A 76 6.04 -1.05 1.11
N PHE A 77 4.84 -0.56 0.82
CA PHE A 77 4.67 0.65 0.02
C PHE A 77 5.27 1.87 0.72
N VAL A 78 5.01 2.04 2.02
CA VAL A 78 5.58 3.12 2.83
C VAL A 78 7.10 3.00 2.96
N MET A 79 7.63 1.79 3.20
CA MET A 79 9.08 1.55 3.23
C MET A 79 9.77 1.91 1.92
N ALA A 80 9.09 1.77 0.77
CA ALA A 80 9.63 2.14 -0.53
C ALA A 80 9.47 3.64 -0.83
N ILE A 81 8.35 4.25 -0.44
CA ILE A 81 8.04 5.67 -0.69
C ILE A 81 8.93 6.62 0.13
N ILE A 82 9.19 6.31 1.41
CA ILE A 82 10.00 7.16 2.29
C ILE A 82 11.40 7.45 1.72
N PRO A 83 12.22 6.43 1.34
CA PRO A 83 13.54 6.68 0.78
C PRO A 83 13.48 7.39 -0.59
N PHE A 84 12.42 7.16 -1.38
CA PHE A 84 12.22 7.87 -2.64
C PHE A 84 11.99 9.38 -2.41
N PHE A 85 11.08 9.75 -1.51
CA PHE A 85 10.87 11.15 -1.15
C PHE A 85 12.10 11.77 -0.49
N ALA A 86 12.82 11.03 0.35
CA ALA A 86 14.07 11.52 0.95
C ALA A 86 15.13 11.84 -0.12
N LEU A 87 15.26 11.00 -1.15
CA LEU A 87 16.16 11.24 -2.29
C LEU A 87 15.72 12.44 -3.12
N ILE A 88 14.43 12.59 -3.40
CA ILE A 88 13.90 13.76 -4.12
C ILE A 88 14.17 15.04 -3.33
N ILE A 89 13.86 15.06 -2.03
CA ILE A 89 14.08 16.23 -1.18
C ILE A 89 15.57 16.57 -1.14
N MET A 90 16.46 15.57 -0.99
CA MET A 90 17.90 15.82 -1.08
C MET A 90 18.33 16.39 -2.43
N ASN A 91 17.77 15.89 -3.54
CA ASN A 91 18.08 16.40 -4.88
C ASN A 91 17.64 17.87 -5.04
N ILE A 92 16.45 18.22 -4.54
CA ILE A 92 15.94 19.61 -4.53
C ILE A 92 16.82 20.50 -3.65
N VAL A 93 17.15 20.06 -2.42
CA VAL A 93 17.97 20.83 -1.47
C VAL A 93 19.40 21.03 -1.96
N THR A 94 19.96 20.06 -2.70
CA THR A 94 21.30 20.15 -3.28
C THR A 94 21.36 20.90 -4.61
N GLY A 95 20.23 21.42 -5.11
CA GLY A 95 20.18 22.23 -6.33
C GLY A 95 20.45 21.45 -7.62
N GLN A 96 20.34 20.12 -7.61
CA GLN A 96 20.47 19.29 -8.82
C GLN A 96 19.17 19.16 -9.62
N ALA A 97 18.08 19.79 -9.17
CA ALA A 97 16.85 19.95 -9.91
C ALA A 97 17.00 21.12 -10.91
N ALA A 98 17.79 20.91 -11.97
CA ALA A 98 17.89 21.79 -13.13
C ALA A 98 17.71 20.96 -14.41
#